data_AF-A0A9P8S2K4-F1
#
_entry.id   AF-A0A9P8S2K4-F1
#
_cell.length_a   1.000
_cell.length_b   1.000
_cell.length_c   1.000
_cell.angle_alpha   90.00
_cell.angle_beta   90.00
_cell.angle_gamma   90.00
#
_symmetry.space_group_name_H-M   'P 1'
#
loop_
_entity.id
_entity.type
_entity.pdbx_description
1 polymer ?
#
loop_
_entity_poly.entity_id
_entity_poly.type
_entity_poly.pdbx_seq_one_letter_code
_entity_poly.pdbx_strand_id
1 'polypeptide(L)'
;MKHFAALILASALAVPLGASPVEPFTPTSQNLPTVVYRGDPIPPEQYKKDGGIPPDFTGNMTERSYSLYWHNVGTDSDPDRNFQSAYAATSTEFAAAVSFAIQHNPNEGGWIYEIHATPNIIDLEHSDFEPMYKEHLFAAVGGIRWDQVKASIWVPKSVTTRKDAGGIQEEGKKSWQTAEDFAKEFPLARVINGDYNPVYDQYRVSQGQPQLAGVPKGRGPGPLASEFAKGNKTLKQHAIEFMNKVGAPVGWKGTFPLDLKAPVSCRA
;
A
#
# COMPACT_ATOMS: atom_id res chain seq x y z
N MET A 1 -47.08 -51.41 -11.31
CA MET A 1 -46.23 -50.29 -11.77
C MET A 1 -46.41 -49.13 -10.80
N LYS A 2 -45.31 -48.78 -10.11
CA LYS A 2 -44.98 -47.52 -9.41
C LYS A 2 -46.02 -46.93 -8.43
N HIS A 3 -45.74 -47.19 -7.14
CA HIS A 3 -46.22 -46.42 -5.99
C HIS A 3 -45.75 -44.95 -6.06
N PHE A 4 -46.61 -44.00 -5.67
CA PHE A 4 -46.17 -42.72 -5.13
C PHE A 4 -47.10 -42.30 -3.98
N ALA A 5 -46.59 -42.43 -2.76
CA ALA A 5 -47.12 -41.77 -1.58
C ALA A 5 -46.49 -40.37 -1.51
N ALA A 6 -47.31 -39.33 -1.46
CA ALA A 6 -46.84 -37.97 -1.17
C ALA A 6 -46.94 -37.74 0.34
N LEU A 7 -45.81 -37.83 1.02
CA LEU A 7 -45.64 -37.46 2.42
C LEU A 7 -45.34 -35.96 2.47
N ILE A 8 -46.27 -35.15 3.00
CA ILE A 8 -46.02 -33.73 3.27
C ILE A 8 -45.31 -33.66 4.62
N LEU A 9 -43.98 -33.51 4.62
CA LEU A 9 -43.25 -33.04 5.80
C LEU A 9 -43.23 -31.50 5.78
N ALA A 10 -43.89 -30.91 6.77
CA ALA A 10 -43.71 -29.50 7.11
C ALA A 10 -42.33 -29.34 7.78
N SER A 11 -41.41 -28.67 7.11
CA SER A 11 -40.14 -28.25 7.68
C SER A 11 -40.25 -26.77 8.06
N ALA A 12 -40.48 -26.50 9.34
CA ALA A 12 -40.32 -25.18 9.92
C ALA A 12 -38.83 -24.82 9.90
N LEU A 13 -38.43 -23.88 9.04
CA LEU A 13 -37.10 -23.29 9.09
C LEU A 13 -37.11 -22.24 10.21
N ALA A 14 -36.55 -22.62 11.36
CA ALA A 14 -36.12 -21.67 12.37
C ALA A 14 -34.98 -20.81 11.78
N VAL A 15 -35.23 -19.51 11.62
CA VAL A 15 -34.19 -18.53 11.29
C VAL A 15 -33.40 -18.25 12.56
N PRO A 16 -32.07 -18.40 12.60
CA PRO A 16 -31.30 -17.93 13.73
C PRO A 16 -31.33 -16.40 13.74
N LEU A 17 -31.87 -15.83 14.81
CA LEU A 17 -31.58 -14.45 15.20
C LEU A 17 -30.08 -14.36 15.53
N GLY A 18 -29.35 -13.47 14.86
CA GLY A 18 -28.02 -13.05 15.33
C GLY A 18 -26.88 -13.15 14.32
N ALA A 19 -26.96 -12.34 13.26
CA ALA A 19 -25.80 -11.64 12.71
C ALA A 19 -26.38 -10.50 11.86
N SER A 20 -26.12 -9.25 12.26
CA SER A 20 -26.39 -8.13 11.34
C SER A 20 -25.67 -8.42 10.03
N PRO A 21 -26.34 -8.31 8.87
CA PRO A 21 -25.64 -8.34 7.60
C PRO A 21 -24.67 -7.16 7.63
N VAL A 22 -23.37 -7.44 7.62
CA VAL A 22 -22.40 -6.43 7.20
C VAL A 22 -22.83 -6.07 5.79
N GLU A 23 -23.28 -4.83 5.57
CA GLU A 23 -23.74 -4.42 4.25
C GLU A 23 -22.64 -4.74 3.21
N PRO A 24 -23.02 -5.26 2.03
CA PRO A 24 -22.08 -5.42 0.94
C PRO A 24 -21.43 -4.06 0.68
N PHE A 25 -20.11 -4.02 0.84
CA PHE A 25 -19.28 -2.88 0.45
C PHE A 25 -19.66 -2.46 -0.97
N THR A 26 -20.33 -1.32 -1.09
CA THR A 26 -20.62 -0.70 -2.37
C THR A 26 -19.56 0.37 -2.56
N PRO A 27 -18.51 0.14 -3.37
CA PRO A 27 -17.50 1.16 -3.59
C PRO A 27 -18.17 2.37 -4.22
N THR A 28 -18.07 3.53 -3.58
CA THR A 28 -18.18 4.81 -4.26
C THR A 28 -16.96 4.93 -5.19
N SER A 29 -17.04 4.26 -6.34
CA SER A 29 -15.90 3.81 -7.15
C SER A 29 -15.36 4.83 -8.16
N GLN A 30 -15.90 6.05 -8.26
CA GLN A 30 -15.57 6.92 -9.40
C GLN A 30 -14.29 7.77 -9.25
N ASN A 31 -13.73 7.96 -8.05
CA ASN A 31 -12.60 8.89 -7.85
C ASN A 31 -11.34 8.28 -7.20
N LEU A 32 -11.27 6.95 -7.06
CA LEU A 32 -10.09 6.32 -6.48
C LEU A 32 -8.94 6.23 -7.50
N PRO A 33 -7.69 6.53 -7.11
CA PRO A 33 -6.52 6.50 -8.00
C PRO A 33 -6.31 5.17 -8.74
N THR A 34 -5.94 5.28 -10.02
CA THR A 34 -5.40 4.19 -10.86
C THR A 34 -3.90 4.05 -10.78
N VAL A 35 -3.21 5.14 -10.41
CA VAL A 35 -1.76 5.23 -10.45
C VAL A 35 -1.29 5.78 -9.12
N VAL A 36 -0.28 5.13 -8.56
CA VAL A 36 0.49 5.59 -7.41
C VAL A 36 1.97 5.56 -7.78
N TYR A 37 2.75 6.34 -7.05
CA TYR A 37 4.18 6.48 -7.23
C TYR A 37 4.93 6.01 -5.99
N ARG A 38 6.12 5.47 -6.21
CA ARG A 38 7.09 5.23 -5.14
C ARG A 38 8.45 5.77 -5.56
N GLY A 39 9.04 6.61 -4.71
CA GLY A 39 10.45 6.98 -4.81
C GLY A 39 11.32 6.01 -4.05
N ASP A 40 12.40 5.53 -4.66
CA ASP A 40 13.32 4.60 -4.03
C ASP A 40 14.74 4.68 -4.65
N PRO A 41 15.83 4.59 -3.86
CA PRO A 41 17.17 4.43 -4.42
C PRO A 41 17.40 3.07 -5.12
N ILE A 42 16.58 2.05 -4.85
CA ILE A 42 16.74 0.72 -5.44
C ILE A 42 16.44 0.74 -6.94
N PRO A 43 17.31 0.17 -7.81
CA PRO A 43 17.12 0.20 -9.25
C PRO A 43 16.14 -0.86 -9.79
N PRO A 44 15.53 -0.63 -10.98
CA PRO A 44 14.53 -1.51 -11.59
C PRO A 44 14.98 -2.97 -11.74
N GLU A 45 16.25 -3.19 -12.06
CA GLU A 45 16.81 -4.53 -12.25
C GLU A 45 16.76 -5.35 -10.96
N GLN A 46 16.94 -4.69 -9.81
CA GLN A 46 16.86 -5.34 -8.50
C GLN A 46 15.41 -5.68 -8.14
N TYR A 47 14.46 -4.75 -8.28
CA TYR A 47 13.05 -5.07 -8.02
C TYR A 47 12.46 -6.08 -9.01
N LYS A 48 12.90 -6.08 -10.27
CA LYS A 48 12.56 -7.14 -11.22
C LYS A 48 13.05 -8.51 -10.74
N LYS A 49 14.29 -8.59 -10.24
CA LYS A 49 14.87 -9.83 -9.70
C LYS A 49 14.14 -10.30 -8.45
N ASP A 50 13.71 -9.39 -7.60
CA ASP A 50 12.96 -9.69 -6.37
C ASP A 50 11.48 -10.03 -6.64
N GLY A 51 11.04 -9.92 -7.90
CA GLY A 51 9.65 -10.16 -8.30
C GLY A 51 8.70 -9.00 -7.99
N GLY A 52 9.22 -7.88 -7.49
CA GLY A 52 8.47 -6.70 -7.13
C GLY A 52 9.16 -5.82 -6.09
N ILE A 53 8.41 -4.85 -5.58
CA ILE A 53 8.78 -3.98 -4.48
C ILE A 53 8.23 -4.63 -3.19
N PRO A 54 9.09 -5.13 -2.30
CA PRO A 54 8.65 -5.78 -1.06
C PRO A 54 8.09 -4.73 -0.07
N PRO A 55 7.41 -5.18 0.99
CA PRO A 55 7.07 -4.33 2.12
C PRO A 55 8.28 -3.63 2.73
N ASP A 56 8.02 -2.50 3.36
CA ASP A 56 9.05 -1.68 3.99
C ASP A 56 9.52 -2.25 5.32
N PHE A 57 10.66 -1.73 5.77
CA PHE A 57 11.26 -1.97 7.09
C PHE A 57 11.82 -3.37 7.29
N THR A 58 12.72 -3.52 8.25
CA THR A 58 13.33 -4.81 8.61
C THR A 58 12.99 -5.15 10.06
N GLY A 59 13.10 -6.44 10.43
CA GLY A 59 12.84 -6.92 11.78
C GLY A 59 11.85 -8.08 11.80
N ASN A 60 11.33 -8.40 12.98
CA ASN A 60 10.36 -9.47 13.11
C ASN A 60 8.94 -8.99 12.76
N MET A 61 8.14 -9.89 12.20
CA MET A 61 6.70 -9.64 12.04
C MET A 61 6.01 -9.70 13.41
N THR A 62 5.37 -8.61 13.80
CA THR A 62 4.61 -8.46 15.05
C THR A 62 3.21 -7.92 14.74
N GLU A 63 2.35 -7.71 15.74
CA GLU A 63 1.06 -7.03 15.51
C GLU A 63 1.26 -5.61 14.95
N ARG A 64 2.34 -4.91 15.33
CA ARG A 64 2.65 -3.57 14.78
C ARG A 64 2.93 -3.60 13.27
N SER A 65 3.43 -4.71 12.74
CA SER A 65 3.68 -4.89 11.31
C SER A 65 2.43 -4.69 10.45
N TYR A 66 1.26 -4.96 11.02
CA TYR A 66 -0.02 -4.85 10.31
C TYR A 66 -0.77 -3.55 10.64
N SER A 67 -0.17 -2.62 11.37
CA SER A 67 -0.76 -1.31 11.69
C SER A 67 -0.42 -0.27 10.61
N LEU A 68 -1.45 0.35 10.04
CA LEU A 68 -1.30 1.49 9.13
C LEU A 68 -0.70 2.71 9.84
N TYR A 69 -1.08 2.95 11.10
CA TYR A 69 -0.49 4.01 11.91
C TYR A 69 1.03 3.81 12.07
N TRP A 70 1.46 2.62 12.48
CA TRP A 70 2.88 2.35 12.67
C TRP A 70 3.66 2.32 11.36
N HIS A 71 3.01 1.96 10.24
CA HIS A 71 3.60 2.11 8.93
C HIS A 71 3.83 3.59 8.57
N ASN A 72 2.84 4.46 8.79
CA ASN A 72 2.93 5.89 8.53
C ASN A 72 3.94 6.61 9.42
N VAL A 73 4.06 6.21 10.69
CA VAL A 73 5.05 6.79 11.62
C VAL A 73 6.50 6.55 11.17
N GLY A 74 6.76 5.50 10.38
CA GLY A 74 8.07 5.28 9.78
C GLY A 74 9.18 4.95 10.78
N THR A 75 10.41 5.38 10.46
CA THR A 75 11.61 5.30 11.32
C THR A 75 11.85 6.59 12.11
N ASP A 76 11.38 7.73 11.61
CA ASP A 76 11.72 9.08 12.11
C ASP A 76 11.33 9.31 13.58
N SER A 77 10.24 8.67 14.03
CA SER A 77 9.70 8.87 15.39
C SER A 77 9.90 7.67 16.32
N ASP A 78 10.52 6.58 15.84
CA ASP A 78 10.82 5.39 16.64
C ASP A 78 12.17 4.78 16.17
N PRO A 79 13.31 5.38 16.56
CA PRO A 79 14.63 4.93 16.11
C PRO A 79 14.99 3.51 16.60
N ASP A 80 14.32 3.03 17.64
CA ASP A 80 14.48 1.66 18.18
C ASP A 80 13.47 0.67 17.57
N ARG A 81 12.79 1.05 16.47
CA ARG A 81 11.79 0.21 15.82
C ARG A 81 12.37 -1.14 15.41
N ASN A 82 11.88 -2.20 16.04
CA ASN A 82 12.18 -3.59 15.68
C ASN A 82 10.95 -4.31 15.14
N PHE A 83 10.40 -3.82 14.02
CA PHE A 83 9.37 -4.53 13.27
C PHE A 83 9.48 -4.26 11.77
N GLN A 84 9.14 -5.29 11.00
CA GLN A 84 8.99 -5.23 9.55
C GLN A 84 7.55 -4.83 9.20
N SER A 85 7.33 -3.92 8.24
CA SER A 85 5.98 -3.58 7.79
C SER A 85 5.37 -4.71 6.97
N ALA A 86 4.05 -4.85 7.01
CA ALA A 86 3.30 -5.64 6.03
C ALA A 86 3.02 -4.84 4.74
N TYR A 87 3.37 -3.56 4.71
CA TYR A 87 3.01 -2.61 3.67
C TYR A 87 4.24 -2.05 2.95
N ALA A 88 4.13 -1.85 1.64
CA ALA A 88 5.01 -0.95 0.90
C ALA A 88 4.31 0.42 0.73
N ALA A 89 5.03 1.49 1.05
CA ALA A 89 4.56 2.86 0.94
C ALA A 89 4.55 3.34 -0.52
N THR A 90 3.49 4.04 -0.87
CA THR A 90 3.28 4.72 -2.16
C THR A 90 2.54 6.04 -1.92
N SER A 91 2.52 6.92 -2.91
CA SER A 91 1.80 8.20 -2.86
C SER A 91 1.20 8.54 -4.22
N THR A 92 0.11 9.30 -4.26
CA THR A 92 -0.35 9.93 -5.51
C THR A 92 0.41 11.22 -5.84
N GLU A 93 1.18 11.78 -4.90
CA GLU A 93 1.99 12.96 -5.12
C GLU A 93 3.31 12.60 -5.81
N PHE A 94 3.47 13.05 -7.04
CA PHE A 94 4.71 12.82 -7.79
C PHE A 94 5.92 13.47 -7.10
N ALA A 95 5.78 14.71 -6.61
CA ALA A 95 6.84 15.44 -5.92
C ALA A 95 7.34 14.72 -4.64
N ALA A 96 6.46 14.04 -3.92
CA ALA A 96 6.85 13.20 -2.79
C ALA A 96 7.74 12.04 -3.27
N ALA A 97 7.33 11.33 -4.34
CA ALA A 97 8.13 10.27 -4.93
C ALA A 97 9.51 10.76 -5.45
N VAL A 98 9.59 11.96 -6.04
CA VAL A 98 10.89 12.57 -6.40
C VAL A 98 11.76 12.73 -5.16
N SER A 99 11.19 13.24 -4.06
CA SER A 99 11.93 13.46 -2.80
C SER A 99 12.48 12.15 -2.25
N PHE A 100 11.64 11.11 -2.11
CA PHE A 100 12.04 9.81 -1.56
C PHE A 100 13.05 9.06 -2.43
N ALA A 101 13.01 9.23 -3.76
CA ALA A 101 13.96 8.61 -4.67
C ALA A 101 15.41 8.98 -4.34
N ILE A 102 15.65 10.21 -3.88
CA ILE A 102 17.00 10.75 -3.66
C ILE A 102 17.33 11.02 -2.19
N GLN A 103 16.36 10.90 -1.27
CA GLN A 103 16.52 11.26 0.14
C GLN A 103 17.68 10.50 0.80
N HIS A 104 17.74 9.19 0.60
CA HIS A 104 18.75 8.32 1.21
C HIS A 104 19.94 8.02 0.28
N ASN A 105 19.95 8.57 -0.94
CA ASN A 105 21.06 8.43 -1.87
C ASN A 105 21.36 9.74 -2.66
N PRO A 106 21.59 10.87 -1.97
CA PRO A 106 21.68 12.18 -2.62
C PRO A 106 22.85 12.31 -3.61
N ASN A 107 23.87 11.45 -3.51
CA ASN A 107 25.06 11.54 -4.35
C ASN A 107 25.00 10.73 -5.65
N GLU A 108 24.04 9.82 -5.79
CA GLU A 108 23.94 8.91 -6.94
C GLU A 108 22.67 9.19 -7.76
N GLY A 109 21.58 9.62 -7.12
CA GLY A 109 20.25 9.72 -7.72
C GLY A 109 19.34 8.59 -7.22
N GLY A 110 18.22 8.38 -7.91
CA GLY A 110 17.30 7.30 -7.57
C GLY A 110 16.20 7.12 -8.58
N TRP A 111 15.17 6.37 -8.21
CA TRP A 111 14.13 5.93 -9.12
C TRP A 111 12.75 6.27 -8.60
N ILE A 112 11.86 6.69 -9.50
CA ILE A 112 10.43 6.71 -9.27
C ILE A 112 9.83 5.53 -10.02
N TYR A 113 8.94 4.80 -9.37
CA TYR A 113 8.15 3.73 -9.94
C TYR A 113 6.72 4.23 -10.14
N GLU A 114 6.26 4.27 -11.38
CA GLU A 114 4.85 4.49 -11.72
C GLU A 114 4.15 3.14 -11.68
N ILE A 115 3.19 2.97 -10.76
CA ILE A 115 2.58 1.69 -10.44
C ILE A 115 1.08 1.74 -10.75
N HIS A 116 0.55 0.73 -11.44
CA HIS A 116 -0.90 0.58 -11.56
C HIS A 116 -1.47 0.07 -10.24
N ALA A 117 -2.44 0.80 -9.71
CA ALA A 117 -3.04 0.50 -8.42
C ALA A 117 -3.93 -0.75 -8.46
N THR A 118 -3.80 -1.57 -7.45
CA THR A 118 -4.62 -2.76 -7.25
C THR A 118 -5.30 -2.73 -5.89
N PRO A 119 -6.31 -3.59 -5.65
CA PRO A 119 -7.12 -3.48 -4.45
C PRO A 119 -6.37 -3.78 -3.14
N ASN A 120 -5.18 -4.39 -3.17
CA ASN A 120 -4.33 -4.52 -1.97
C ASN A 120 -3.66 -3.20 -1.54
N ILE A 121 -3.77 -2.13 -2.33
CA ILE A 121 -3.29 -0.80 -1.98
C ILE A 121 -4.39 -0.05 -1.25
N ILE A 122 -4.16 0.33 0.01
CA ILE A 122 -5.13 0.98 0.89
C ILE A 122 -4.90 2.48 0.92
N ASP A 123 -5.98 3.26 0.83
CA ASP A 123 -6.00 4.68 1.21
C ASP A 123 -5.73 4.84 2.72
N LEU A 124 -4.47 5.10 3.07
CA LEU A 124 -4.03 5.13 4.46
C LEU A 124 -4.64 6.32 5.20
N GLU A 125 -4.69 7.48 4.56
CA GLU A 125 -5.15 8.73 5.18
C GLU A 125 -6.63 8.68 5.59
N HIS A 126 -7.44 7.92 4.84
CA HIS A 126 -8.85 7.73 5.15
C HIS A 126 -9.14 6.46 5.96
N SER A 127 -8.14 5.90 6.65
CA SER A 127 -8.29 4.73 7.52
C SER A 127 -8.64 5.07 8.97
N ASP A 128 -9.36 6.18 9.18
CA ASP A 128 -9.95 6.62 10.46
C ASP A 128 -8.93 6.85 11.59
N PHE A 129 -7.79 7.46 11.24
CA PHE A 129 -6.84 8.05 12.17
C PHE A 129 -6.19 9.27 11.52
N GLU A 130 -5.64 10.17 12.33
CA GLU A 130 -4.86 11.30 11.82
C GLU A 130 -3.43 10.84 11.51
N PRO A 131 -3.00 10.82 10.24
CA PRO A 131 -1.63 10.47 9.87
C PRO A 131 -0.64 11.52 10.39
N MET A 132 0.54 11.06 10.80
CA MET A 132 1.66 11.95 11.16
C MET A 132 2.17 12.71 9.93
N TYR A 133 2.25 12.01 8.79
CA TYR A 133 2.63 12.57 7.50
C TYR A 133 1.45 12.49 6.53
N LYS A 134 1.08 13.63 5.96
CA LYS A 134 -0.05 13.80 5.04
C LYS A 134 0.45 13.98 3.60
N GLU A 135 0.99 12.91 3.04
CA GLU A 135 1.62 12.90 1.70
C GLU A 135 0.75 12.14 0.69
N HIS A 136 -0.57 12.12 0.90
CA HIS A 136 -1.53 11.30 0.16
C HIS A 136 -1.05 9.85 0.05
N LEU A 137 -0.76 9.28 1.21
CA LEU A 137 -0.12 7.98 1.34
C LEU A 137 -1.09 6.83 1.08
N PHE A 138 -0.60 5.86 0.34
CA PHE A 138 -1.28 4.61 0.05
C PHE A 138 -0.36 3.44 0.40
N ALA A 139 -0.92 2.44 1.09
CA ALA A 139 -0.17 1.33 1.68
C ALA A 139 -0.50 0.01 0.99
N ALA A 140 0.47 -0.57 0.28
CA ALA A 140 0.30 -1.83 -0.46
C ALA A 140 0.56 -3.04 0.43
N VAL A 141 -0.49 -3.74 0.85
CA VAL A 141 -0.36 -4.93 1.71
C VAL A 141 0.31 -6.07 0.94
N GLY A 142 1.39 -6.62 1.51
CA GLY A 142 2.18 -7.68 0.89
C GLY A 142 3.13 -7.21 -0.20
N GLY A 143 3.31 -5.89 -0.36
CA GLY A 143 4.15 -5.28 -1.38
C GLY A 143 3.45 -5.14 -2.74
N ILE A 144 4.25 -4.89 -3.77
CA ILE A 144 3.80 -4.53 -5.12
C ILE A 144 4.55 -5.43 -6.09
N ARG A 145 3.83 -6.23 -6.88
CA ARG A 145 4.48 -7.13 -7.85
C ARG A 145 5.11 -6.34 -8.99
N TRP A 146 6.19 -6.87 -9.55
CA TRP A 146 6.90 -6.23 -10.66
C TRP A 146 6.00 -6.00 -11.89
N ASP A 147 5.09 -6.94 -12.16
CA ASP A 147 4.12 -6.83 -13.27
C ASP A 147 3.05 -5.74 -13.06
N GLN A 148 2.96 -5.13 -11.87
CA GLN A 148 2.13 -3.93 -11.61
C GLN A 148 2.83 -2.62 -11.99
N VAL A 149 4.17 -2.62 -12.06
CA VAL A 149 4.96 -1.42 -12.38
C VAL A 149 4.81 -1.12 -13.87
N LYS A 150 4.34 0.08 -14.20
CA LYS A 150 4.15 0.55 -15.58
C LYS A 150 5.43 1.11 -16.19
N ALA A 151 6.20 1.84 -15.38
CA ALA A 151 7.42 2.49 -15.80
C ALA A 151 8.34 2.77 -14.60
N SER A 152 9.63 2.88 -14.88
CA SER A 152 10.62 3.49 -13.99
C SER A 152 11.05 4.84 -14.55
N ILE A 153 11.32 5.79 -13.66
CA ILE A 153 11.76 7.15 -14.02
C ILE A 153 13.03 7.45 -13.22
N TRP A 154 14.13 7.69 -13.92
CA TRP A 154 15.40 8.05 -13.29
C TRP A 154 15.36 9.50 -12.78
N VAL A 155 15.68 9.68 -11.49
CA VAL A 155 15.86 10.99 -10.86
C VAL A 155 17.35 11.24 -10.70
N PRO A 156 17.96 12.11 -11.52
CA PRO A 156 19.39 12.33 -11.46
C PRO A 156 19.77 13.09 -10.20
N LYS A 157 20.99 12.86 -9.69
CA LYS A 157 21.54 13.58 -8.54
C LYS A 157 21.48 15.11 -8.63
N SER A 158 21.43 15.70 -9.84
CA SER A 158 21.28 17.14 -10.02
C SER A 158 19.96 17.70 -9.49
N VAL A 159 18.97 16.83 -9.26
CA VAL A 159 17.71 17.16 -8.62
C VAL A 159 17.87 17.35 -7.11
N THR A 160 18.86 16.69 -6.47
CA THR A 160 19.12 16.88 -5.04
C THR A 160 19.74 18.25 -4.79
N THR A 161 19.31 18.88 -3.71
CA THR A 161 19.80 20.22 -3.35
C THR A 161 20.33 20.30 -1.92
N ARG A 162 20.16 19.25 -1.12
CA ARG A 162 20.67 19.17 0.26
C ARG A 162 21.52 17.92 0.43
N LYS A 163 22.84 18.13 0.54
CA LYS A 163 23.83 17.05 0.71
C LYS A 163 23.71 16.32 2.06
N ASP A 164 23.00 16.92 3.01
CA ASP A 164 22.89 16.51 4.41
C ASP A 164 21.57 15.82 4.76
N ALA A 165 20.46 16.16 4.09
CA ALA A 165 19.13 15.59 4.38
C ALA A 165 18.41 14.99 3.15
N GLY A 166 18.92 15.21 1.94
CA GLY A 166 18.24 14.84 0.71
C GLY A 166 16.93 15.61 0.47
N GLY A 167 16.16 15.17 -0.53
CA GLY A 167 14.90 15.78 -0.98
C GLY A 167 15.06 16.93 -1.99
N ILE A 168 13.93 17.53 -2.38
CA ILE A 168 13.84 18.59 -3.40
C ILE A 168 13.52 19.96 -2.79
N GLN A 169 13.92 21.06 -3.47
CA GLN A 169 13.53 22.42 -3.08
C GLN A 169 12.04 22.67 -3.31
N GLU A 170 11.51 23.73 -2.69
CA GLU A 170 10.11 24.15 -2.86
C GLU A 170 9.77 24.47 -4.33
N GLU A 171 10.72 24.98 -5.10
CA GLU A 171 10.59 25.19 -6.54
C GLU A 171 10.39 23.85 -7.25
N GLY A 172 11.21 22.84 -6.93
CA GLY A 172 11.07 21.49 -7.48
C GLY A 172 9.73 20.84 -7.09
N LYS A 173 9.29 21.02 -5.84
CA LYS A 173 7.96 20.56 -5.40
C LYS A 173 6.86 21.18 -6.27
N LYS A 174 6.91 22.49 -6.53
CA LYS A 174 5.90 23.19 -7.34
C LYS A 174 5.98 22.83 -8.82
N SER A 175 7.18 22.61 -9.35
CA SER A 175 7.41 22.36 -10.77
C SER A 175 7.13 20.91 -11.17
N TRP A 176 7.35 19.93 -10.30
CA TRP A 176 7.22 18.50 -10.62
C TRP A 176 6.01 17.87 -9.93
N GLN A 177 4.82 18.36 -10.28
CA GLN A 177 3.55 17.85 -9.75
C GLN A 177 3.11 16.54 -10.43
N THR A 178 3.56 16.31 -11.65
CA THR A 178 3.24 15.12 -12.46
C THR A 178 4.50 14.54 -13.13
N ALA A 179 4.39 13.30 -13.61
CA ALA A 179 5.43 12.68 -14.42
C ALA A 179 5.67 13.47 -15.72
N GLU A 180 4.61 14.03 -16.30
CA GLU A 180 4.66 14.88 -17.50
C GLU A 180 5.40 16.19 -17.23
N ASP A 181 5.22 16.79 -16.06
CA ASP A 181 5.95 18.00 -15.69
C ASP A 181 7.44 17.72 -15.54
N PHE A 182 7.80 16.63 -14.86
CA PHE A 182 9.19 16.21 -14.71
C PHE A 182 9.84 15.88 -16.06
N ALA A 183 9.10 15.26 -16.98
CA ALA A 183 9.57 14.91 -18.31
C ALA A 183 9.90 16.13 -19.19
N LYS A 184 9.39 17.34 -18.87
CA LYS A 184 9.78 18.57 -19.57
C LYS A 184 11.26 18.90 -19.37
N GLU A 185 11.80 18.60 -18.19
CA GLU A 185 13.21 18.82 -17.85
C GLU A 185 14.06 17.56 -18.11
N PHE A 186 13.49 16.37 -17.92
CA PHE A 186 14.18 15.09 -18.06
C PHE A 186 13.48 14.15 -19.05
N PRO A 187 13.42 14.49 -20.35
CA PRO A 187 12.59 13.78 -21.35
C PRO A 187 13.01 12.33 -21.60
N LEU A 188 14.24 11.95 -21.24
CA LEU A 188 14.79 10.60 -21.41
C LEU A 188 14.82 9.78 -20.11
N ALA A 189 14.27 10.30 -19.01
CA ALA A 189 14.33 9.64 -17.71
C ALA A 189 13.40 8.42 -17.59
N ARG A 190 12.29 8.40 -18.35
CA ARG A 190 11.24 7.38 -18.23
C ARG A 190 11.50 6.18 -19.13
N VAL A 191 11.45 4.99 -18.54
CA VAL A 191 11.55 3.69 -19.22
C VAL A 191 10.29 2.89 -18.94
N ILE A 192 9.58 2.48 -20.00
CA ILE A 192 8.37 1.66 -19.88
C ILE A 192 8.76 0.24 -19.48
N ASN A 193 8.05 -0.32 -18.50
CA ASN A 193 8.23 -1.71 -18.10
C ASN A 193 7.54 -2.65 -19.11
N GLY A 194 8.32 -3.40 -19.86
CA GLY A 194 7.81 -4.40 -20.82
C GLY A 194 7.10 -5.59 -20.16
N ASP A 195 7.27 -5.79 -18.84
CA ASP A 195 6.62 -6.87 -18.10
C ASP A 195 5.28 -6.45 -17.47
N TYR A 196 4.84 -5.20 -17.68
CA TYR A 196 3.55 -4.72 -17.16
C TYR A 196 2.40 -5.60 -17.65
N ASN A 197 1.54 -6.02 -16.73
CA ASN A 197 0.38 -6.85 -17.05
C ASN A 197 -0.89 -5.99 -17.17
N PRO A 198 -1.47 -5.86 -18.38
CA PRO A 198 -2.67 -5.04 -18.60
C PRO A 198 -3.93 -5.57 -17.91
N VAL A 199 -3.89 -6.78 -17.31
CA VAL A 199 -4.96 -7.25 -16.42
C VAL A 199 -5.23 -6.24 -15.30
N TYR A 200 -4.23 -5.44 -14.91
CA TYR A 200 -4.36 -4.47 -13.85
C TYR A 200 -5.21 -3.24 -14.22
N ASP A 201 -5.42 -2.96 -15.50
CA ASP A 201 -6.13 -1.75 -15.97
C ASP A 201 -7.57 -1.61 -15.44
N GLN A 202 -8.17 -2.71 -15.01
CA GLN A 202 -9.50 -2.78 -14.43
C GLN A 202 -9.55 -2.39 -12.94
N TYR A 203 -8.41 -2.32 -12.26
CA TYR A 203 -8.34 -2.16 -10.80
C TYR A 203 -7.97 -0.75 -10.38
N ARG A 204 -8.27 -0.45 -9.12
CA ARG A 204 -7.96 0.81 -8.43
C ARG A 204 -7.50 0.47 -7.01
N VAL A 205 -7.01 1.47 -6.30
CA VAL A 205 -6.80 1.36 -4.85
C VAL A 205 -8.10 0.98 -4.12
N SER A 206 -7.96 0.38 -2.93
CA SER A 206 -9.04 0.23 -1.95
C SER A 206 -9.24 1.52 -1.15
N GLN A 207 -10.47 1.71 -0.68
CA GLN A 207 -10.77 2.72 0.35
C GLN A 207 -10.02 2.44 1.65
N GLY A 208 -10.04 3.41 2.56
CA GLY A 208 -9.44 3.26 3.88
C GLY A 208 -9.98 2.07 4.66
N GLN A 209 -9.13 1.52 5.52
CA GLN A 209 -9.39 0.31 6.30
C GLN A 209 -9.25 0.61 7.81
N PRO A 210 -10.29 1.16 8.48
CA PRO A 210 -10.24 1.51 9.91
C PRO A 210 -9.85 0.35 10.84
N GLN A 211 -10.18 -0.88 10.47
CA GLN A 211 -9.79 -2.08 11.20
C GLN A 211 -8.29 -2.39 11.17
N LEU A 212 -7.55 -1.75 10.25
CA LEU A 212 -6.10 -1.84 10.12
C LEU A 212 -5.38 -0.60 10.67
N ALA A 213 -6.12 0.39 11.20
CA ALA A 213 -5.54 1.64 11.69
C ALA A 213 -4.43 1.38 12.72
N GLY A 214 -4.67 0.49 13.69
CA GLY A 214 -3.64 0.03 14.63
C GLY A 214 -3.01 1.15 15.48
N VAL A 215 -3.82 2.16 15.81
CA VAL A 215 -3.42 3.35 16.58
C VAL A 215 -3.17 2.99 18.06
N PRO A 216 -2.03 3.40 18.65
CA PRO A 216 -1.76 3.18 20.07
C PRO A 216 -2.78 3.87 20.99
N LYS A 217 -3.02 3.28 22.17
CA LYS A 217 -3.87 3.89 23.20
C LYS A 217 -3.38 5.30 23.53
N GLY A 218 -4.31 6.27 23.55
CA GLY A 218 -4.01 7.67 23.86
C GLY A 218 -3.61 8.54 22.67
N ARG A 219 -3.48 7.99 21.45
CA ARG A 219 -3.22 8.75 20.21
C ARG A 219 -4.50 9.17 19.46
N GLY A 220 -5.68 8.86 20.02
CA GLY A 220 -6.98 9.31 19.52
C GLY A 220 -7.37 8.75 18.14
N PRO A 221 -7.57 7.43 17.99
CA PRO A 221 -8.19 6.89 16.78
C PRO A 221 -9.58 7.47 16.56
N GLY A 222 -10.04 7.49 15.31
CA GLY A 222 -11.42 7.83 15.00
C GLY A 222 -12.42 6.78 15.53
N PRO A 223 -13.73 7.03 15.39
CA PRO A 223 -14.77 6.18 15.96
C PRO A 223 -14.76 4.75 15.43
N LEU A 224 -14.57 4.54 14.13
CA LEU A 224 -14.56 3.19 13.53
C LEU A 224 -13.33 2.41 13.94
N ALA A 225 -12.14 3.02 13.86
CA ALA A 225 -10.90 2.43 14.33
C ALA A 225 -10.97 2.07 15.82
N SER A 226 -11.62 2.92 16.63
CA SER A 226 -11.89 2.65 18.05
C SER A 226 -12.80 1.45 18.27
N GLU A 227 -13.86 1.30 17.47
CA GLU A 227 -14.75 0.13 17.55
C GLU A 227 -14.05 -1.16 17.14
N PHE A 228 -13.27 -1.16 16.05
CA PHE A 228 -12.49 -2.32 15.65
C PHE A 228 -11.46 -2.73 16.70
N ALA A 229 -10.79 -1.75 17.34
CA ALA A 229 -9.80 -2.01 18.39
C ALA A 229 -10.38 -2.66 19.66
N LYS A 230 -11.72 -2.59 19.88
CA LYS A 230 -12.41 -3.30 20.97
C LYS A 230 -12.73 -4.76 20.63
N GLY A 231 -12.65 -5.13 19.36
CA GLY A 231 -12.94 -6.48 18.89
C GLY A 231 -11.88 -7.49 19.35
N ASN A 232 -12.21 -8.78 19.20
CA ASN A 232 -11.29 -9.87 19.55
C ASN A 232 -10.30 -10.23 18.43
N LYS A 233 -10.35 -9.54 17.29
CA LYS A 233 -9.48 -9.80 16.14
C LYS A 233 -8.18 -9.02 16.26
N THR A 234 -7.08 -9.67 15.92
CA THR A 234 -5.78 -9.01 15.83
C THR A 234 -5.63 -8.27 14.50
N LEU A 235 -4.67 -7.33 14.40
CA LEU A 235 -4.41 -6.61 13.15
C LEU A 235 -3.98 -7.57 12.04
N LYS A 236 -3.19 -8.59 12.40
CA LYS A 236 -2.84 -9.67 11.46
C LYS A 236 -4.08 -10.37 10.90
N GLN A 237 -5.06 -10.69 11.75
CA GLN A 237 -6.30 -11.33 11.31
C GLN A 237 -7.09 -10.42 10.37
N HIS A 238 -7.20 -9.13 10.71
CA HIS A 238 -7.82 -8.15 9.82
C HIS A 238 -7.10 -8.02 8.48
N ALA A 239 -5.77 -8.06 8.45
CA ALA A 239 -4.99 -7.98 7.22
C ALA A 239 -5.20 -9.22 6.33
N ILE A 240 -5.25 -10.41 6.94
CA ILE A 240 -5.57 -11.66 6.24
C ILE A 240 -6.98 -11.62 5.67
N GLU A 241 -7.98 -11.16 6.44
CA GLU A 241 -9.36 -11.04 5.98
C GLU A 241 -9.49 -10.04 4.82
N PHE A 242 -8.79 -8.91 4.92
CA PHE A 242 -8.70 -7.94 3.83
C PHE A 242 -8.12 -8.59 2.57
N MET A 243 -6.96 -9.26 2.67
CA MET A 243 -6.32 -9.90 1.53
C MET A 243 -7.12 -11.08 0.97
N ASN A 244 -7.86 -11.82 1.80
CA ASN A 244 -8.80 -12.83 1.32
C ASN A 244 -9.91 -12.23 0.45
N LYS A 245 -10.33 -10.99 0.73
CA LYS A 245 -11.35 -10.29 -0.04
C LYS A 245 -10.80 -9.70 -1.34
N VAL A 246 -9.59 -9.13 -1.31
CA VAL A 246 -9.12 -8.24 -2.40
C VAL A 246 -7.77 -8.62 -3.01
N GLY A 247 -7.03 -9.57 -2.43
CA GLY A 247 -5.65 -9.87 -2.80
C GLY A 247 -5.47 -10.79 -4.01
N ALA A 248 -6.54 -11.40 -4.52
CA ALA A 248 -6.45 -12.35 -5.64
C ALA A 248 -5.72 -11.79 -6.89
N PRO A 249 -5.94 -10.53 -7.32
CA PRO A 249 -5.22 -9.95 -8.46
C PRO A 249 -3.69 -9.89 -8.28
N VAL A 250 -3.22 -9.77 -7.05
CA VAL A 250 -1.80 -9.75 -6.72
C VAL A 250 -1.27 -11.11 -6.27
N GLY A 251 -1.99 -12.20 -6.60
CA GLY A 251 -1.52 -13.56 -6.36
C GLY A 251 -1.68 -14.06 -4.93
N TRP A 252 -2.51 -13.40 -4.10
CA TRP A 252 -2.84 -13.89 -2.76
C TRP A 252 -3.56 -15.24 -2.83
N LYS A 253 -3.02 -16.24 -2.11
CA LYS A 253 -3.60 -17.59 -1.97
C LYS A 253 -3.68 -18.04 -0.51
N GLY A 254 -3.76 -17.08 0.43
CA GLY A 254 -3.62 -17.32 1.87
C GLY A 254 -2.22 -17.02 2.42
N THR A 255 -1.27 -16.67 1.55
CA THR A 255 0.07 -16.20 1.88
C THR A 255 0.42 -14.97 1.06
N PHE A 256 1.26 -14.09 1.61
CA PHE A 256 1.68 -12.88 0.91
C PHE A 256 2.50 -13.22 -0.34
N PRO A 257 2.29 -12.47 -1.44
CA PRO A 257 2.84 -12.81 -2.75
C PRO A 257 4.34 -12.52 -2.89
N LEU A 258 4.88 -11.61 -2.08
CA LEU A 258 6.31 -11.31 -2.00
C LEU A 258 6.87 -11.79 -0.66
N ASP A 259 8.15 -12.17 -0.64
CA ASP A 259 8.85 -12.35 0.64
C ASP A 259 8.85 -11.00 1.34
N LEU A 260 8.28 -10.97 2.55
CA LEU A 260 8.02 -9.72 3.25
C LEU A 260 9.34 -9.04 3.72
N LYS A 261 10.49 -9.70 3.58
CA LYS A 261 11.78 -9.15 3.99
C LYS A 261 12.16 -7.98 3.08
N ALA A 262 12.21 -6.78 3.65
CA ALA A 262 12.73 -5.62 2.93
C ALA A 262 14.18 -5.86 2.44
N PRO A 263 14.61 -5.19 1.36
CA PRO A 263 15.96 -5.32 0.85
C PRO A 263 16.95 -4.84 1.91
N VAL A 264 18.08 -5.55 2.03
CA VAL A 264 19.13 -5.32 3.05
C VAL A 264 19.74 -3.90 2.97
N SER A 265 19.46 -3.17 1.89
CA SER A 265 19.95 -1.81 1.61
C SER A 265 19.03 -0.67 2.06
N CYS A 266 17.83 -0.92 2.60
CA CYS A 266 17.10 0.11 3.35
C CYS A 266 17.75 0.28 4.73
N ARG A 267 18.92 0.92 4.78
CA ARG A 267 19.41 1.50 6.03
C ARG A 267 18.61 2.77 6.30
N ALA A 268 17.76 2.64 7.32
CA ALA A 268 17.22 3.63 8.27
C ALA A 268 17.14 5.10 7.84
#